data_AF-A0A9E0ENJ5-F1
#
_entry.id   AF-A0A9E0ENJ5-F1
#
_cell.length_a   1.000
_cell.length_b   1.000
_cell.length_c   1.000
_cell.angle_alpha   90.00
_cell.angle_beta   90.00
_cell.angle_gamma   90.00
#
_symmetry.space_group_name_H-M   'P 1'
#
loop_
_entity.id
_entity.type
_entity.pdbx_description
1 polymer ?
#
loop_
_entity_poly.entity_id
_entity_poly.type
_entity_poly.pdbx_seq_one_letter_code
_entity_poly.pdbx_strand_id
1 'polypeptide(L)'
;MTPSDIIEPLFDKESQAVLEVSQGKSQVFIYDPLSVARHNEKYKETTRTIMTPLENVSGWGIAMRKNQPELKAKVDAFITKAKTDGTFDKIREKYLKEKKEEFEKTTGMKFFF
;
A
#
# COMPACT_ATOMS: atom_id res chain seq x y z
N MET A 1 -21.64 -15.61 -8.23
CA MET A 1 -21.34 -14.22 -8.63
C MET A 1 -21.75 -14.10 -10.08
N THR A 2 -22.83 -13.37 -10.33
CA THR A 2 -23.29 -13.13 -11.71
C THR A 2 -22.50 -11.96 -12.30
N PRO A 3 -22.33 -11.87 -13.63
CA PRO A 3 -21.62 -10.76 -14.26
C PRO A 3 -22.18 -9.36 -13.92
N SER A 4 -23.42 -9.27 -13.43
CA SER A 4 -24.06 -8.02 -12.97
C SER A 4 -23.60 -7.54 -11.59
N ASP A 5 -22.78 -8.32 -10.86
CA ASP A 5 -22.24 -7.95 -9.55
C ASP A 5 -20.86 -7.28 -9.64
N ILE A 6 -20.38 -7.01 -10.86
CA ILE A 6 -19.13 -6.28 -11.08
C ILE A 6 -19.44 -4.80 -10.86
N ILE A 7 -19.15 -4.32 -9.65
CA ILE A 7 -19.10 -2.88 -9.36
C ILE A 7 -18.02 -2.29 -10.25
N GLU A 8 -18.41 -1.49 -11.24
CA GLU A 8 -17.45 -0.74 -12.03
C GLU A 8 -16.66 0.20 -11.11
N PRO A 9 -15.34 0.34 -11.33
CA PRO A 9 -14.53 1.23 -10.52
C PRO A 9 -15.07 2.66 -10.62
N LEU A 10 -15.50 3.22 -9.48
CA LEU A 10 -16.02 4.59 -9.41
C LEU A 10 -14.94 5.64 -9.71
N PHE A 11 -13.66 5.29 -9.51
CA PHE A 11 -12.51 6.14 -9.78
C PHE A 11 -11.41 5.34 -10.48
N ASP A 12 -10.75 5.98 -11.44
CA ASP A 12 -9.60 5.40 -12.13
C ASP A 12 -8.29 5.59 -11.34
N LYS A 13 -8.28 6.57 -10.41
CA LYS A 13 -7.09 6.95 -9.61
C LYS A 13 -7.46 7.21 -8.17
N GLU A 14 -6.57 6.82 -7.26
CA GLU A 14 -6.68 7.04 -5.82
C GLU A 14 -6.76 8.54 -5.48
N SER A 15 -6.11 9.38 -6.27
CA SER A 15 -6.14 10.85 -6.11
C SER A 15 -7.51 11.47 -6.32
N GLN A 16 -8.40 10.84 -7.11
CA GLN A 16 -9.78 11.29 -7.27
C GLN A 16 -10.61 10.92 -6.05
N ALA A 17 -10.41 9.71 -5.50
CA ALA A 17 -11.12 9.25 -4.32
C ALA A 17 -10.84 10.13 -3.09
N VAL A 18 -9.58 10.54 -2.87
CA VAL A 18 -9.25 11.42 -1.75
C VAL A 18 -9.73 12.87 -1.95
N LEU A 19 -9.84 13.33 -3.20
CA LEU A 19 -10.36 14.67 -3.50
C LEU A 19 -11.82 14.78 -3.04
N GLU A 20 -12.62 13.73 -3.23
CA GLU A 20 -14.00 13.68 -2.77
C GLU A 20 -14.12 13.75 -1.25
N VAL A 21 -13.17 13.16 -0.51
CA VAL A 21 -13.09 13.34 0.95
C VAL A 21 -12.70 14.77 1.31
N SER A 22 -11.69 15.34 0.65
CA SER A 22 -11.25 16.71 0.91
C SER A 22 -12.32 17.78 0.63
N GLN A 23 -13.29 17.46 -0.24
CA GLN A 23 -14.44 18.29 -0.60
C GLN A 23 -15.68 18.01 0.26
N GLY A 24 -15.60 17.07 1.21
CA GLY A 24 -16.71 16.68 2.07
C GLY A 24 -17.81 15.85 1.40
N LYS A 25 -17.60 15.41 0.15
CA LYS A 25 -18.56 14.58 -0.60
C LYS A 25 -18.53 13.12 -0.13
N SER A 26 -17.35 12.65 0.28
CA SER A 26 -17.16 11.34 0.92
C SER A 26 -16.65 11.52 2.35
N GLN A 27 -17.02 10.62 3.26
CA GLN A 27 -16.62 10.74 4.67
C GLN A 27 -15.28 10.08 4.96
N VAL A 28 -14.96 8.97 4.28
CA VAL A 28 -13.78 8.14 4.57
C VAL A 28 -13.15 7.65 3.26
N PHE A 29 -11.82 7.65 3.23
CA PHE A 29 -11.00 7.00 2.21
C PHE A 29 -10.01 6.06 2.91
N ILE A 30 -10.02 4.79 2.52
CA ILE A 30 -9.16 3.74 3.09
C ILE A 30 -8.17 3.31 2.02
N TYR A 31 -6.88 3.38 2.33
CA TYR A 31 -5.81 3.04 1.39
C TYR A 31 -4.51 2.71 2.14
N ASP A 32 -3.46 2.38 1.39
CA ASP A 32 -2.15 2.09 1.99
C ASP A 32 -1.59 3.30 2.77
N PRO A 33 -0.83 3.08 3.87
CA PRO A 33 -0.35 4.15 4.73
C PRO A 33 0.51 5.22 4.04
N LEU A 34 1.33 4.87 3.03
CA LEU A 34 2.19 5.83 2.33
C LEU A 34 1.36 6.81 1.53
N SER A 35 0.36 6.30 0.83
CA SER A 35 -0.57 7.12 0.06
C SER A 35 -1.44 7.96 0.99
N VAL A 36 -1.95 7.42 2.10
CA VAL A 36 -2.72 8.22 3.07
C VAL A 36 -1.89 9.38 3.62
N ALA A 37 -0.63 9.14 3.99
CA ALA A 37 0.28 10.19 4.46
C ALA A 37 0.49 11.30 3.42
N ARG A 38 0.86 10.94 2.18
CA ARG A 38 1.07 11.92 1.09
C ARG A 38 -0.19 12.73 0.77
N HIS A 39 -1.35 12.08 0.71
CA HIS A 39 -2.58 12.80 0.38
C HIS A 39 -3.02 13.73 1.52
N ASN A 40 -2.82 13.34 2.78
CA ASN A 40 -3.11 14.23 3.89
C ASN A 40 -2.21 15.46 3.89
N GLU A 41 -0.92 15.33 3.56
CA GLU A 41 -0.04 16.50 3.44
C GLU A 41 -0.56 17.51 2.40
N LYS A 42 -1.08 17.01 1.28
CA LYS A 42 -1.72 17.83 0.23
C LYS A 42 -3.04 18.48 0.68
N TYR A 43 -3.83 17.80 1.50
CA TYR A 43 -5.16 18.22 1.95
C TYR A 43 -5.25 18.42 3.47
N LYS A 44 -4.17 18.89 4.10
CA LYS A 44 -4.02 18.91 5.57
C LYS A 44 -5.05 19.78 6.29
N GLU A 45 -5.57 20.79 5.61
CA GLU A 45 -6.57 21.71 6.16
C GLU A 45 -7.98 21.13 6.13
N THR A 46 -8.23 20.12 5.28
CA THR A 46 -9.58 19.55 5.06
C THR A 46 -9.68 18.07 5.37
N THR A 47 -8.56 17.42 5.69
CA THR A 47 -8.50 15.99 6.00
C THR A 47 -7.67 15.72 7.25
N ARG A 48 -7.96 14.61 7.92
CA ARG A 48 -7.14 14.06 9.00
C ARG A 48 -6.87 12.58 8.74
N THR A 49 -5.74 12.08 9.20
CA THR A 49 -5.39 10.66 9.06
C THR A 49 -5.78 9.86 10.29
N ILE A 50 -6.10 8.59 10.07
CA ILE A 50 -6.24 7.57 11.11
C ILE A 50 -5.25 6.47 10.73
N MET A 51 -4.14 6.38 11.46
CA MET A 51 -3.04 5.44 11.17
C MET A 51 -3.14 4.14 11.96
N THR A 52 -4.27 3.90 12.64
CA THR A 52 -4.56 2.62 13.28
C THR A 52 -4.77 1.56 12.19
N PRO A 53 -3.95 0.49 12.14
CA PRO A 53 -4.12 -0.57 11.16
C PRO A 53 -5.49 -1.24 11.33
N LEU A 54 -6.06 -1.70 10.21
CA LEU A 54 -7.25 -2.55 10.24
C LEU A 54 -6.91 -3.91 10.88
N GLU A 55 -7.89 -4.51 11.55
CA GLU A 55 -7.75 -5.86 12.08
C GLU A 55 -7.66 -6.90 10.95
N ASN A 56 -6.98 -8.01 11.21
CA ASN A 56 -6.85 -9.14 10.28
C ASN A 56 -6.19 -8.80 8.92
N VAL A 57 -5.37 -7.74 8.86
CA VAL A 57 -4.57 -7.45 7.67
C VAL A 57 -3.46 -8.48 7.49
N SER A 58 -3.38 -9.06 6.29
CA SER A 58 -2.29 -9.93 5.90
C SER A 58 -1.17 -9.14 5.24
N GLY A 59 0.05 -9.66 5.33
CA GLY A 59 1.19 -9.11 4.60
C GLY A 59 1.01 -9.18 3.09
N TRP A 60 1.87 -8.48 2.35
CA TRP A 60 1.81 -8.43 0.90
C TRP A 60 2.36 -9.69 0.25
N GLY A 61 1.83 -10.01 -0.92
CA GLY A 61 2.23 -11.19 -1.70
C GLY A 61 2.41 -10.87 -3.18
N ILE A 62 3.08 -11.77 -3.89
CA ILE A 62 3.21 -11.71 -5.34
C ILE A 62 2.10 -12.54 -5.96
N ALA A 63 1.17 -11.89 -6.66
CA ALA A 63 0.14 -12.59 -7.41
C ALA A 63 0.74 -13.24 -8.66
N MET A 64 0.38 -14.50 -8.91
CA MET A 64 0.90 -15.28 -10.03
C MET A 64 -0.24 -15.99 -10.77
N ARG A 65 -0.03 -16.29 -12.05
CA ARG A 65 -0.97 -17.10 -12.83
C ARG A 65 -1.12 -18.49 -12.17
N LYS A 66 -2.34 -19.02 -12.17
CA LYS A 66 -2.62 -20.36 -11.64
C LYS A 66 -1.83 -21.43 -12.39
N ASN A 67 -1.59 -22.57 -11.74
CA ASN A 67 -0.96 -23.78 -12.29
C ASN A 67 0.50 -23.56 -12.76
N GLN A 68 1.30 -22.84 -11.97
CA GLN A 68 2.71 -22.55 -12.23
C GLN A 68 3.61 -23.03 -11.07
N PRO A 69 3.63 -24.33 -10.72
CA PRO A 69 4.26 -24.81 -9.48
C PRO A 69 5.77 -24.59 -9.45
N GLU A 70 6.48 -24.80 -10.55
CA GLU A 70 7.94 -24.60 -10.61
C GLU A 70 8.34 -23.13 -10.43
N LEU A 71 7.63 -22.22 -11.11
CA LEU A 71 7.88 -20.79 -10.97
C LEU A 71 7.54 -20.33 -9.55
N LYS A 72 6.42 -20.81 -8.98
CA LYS A 72 6.04 -20.51 -7.61
C LYS A 72 7.15 -20.93 -6.63
N ALA A 73 7.67 -22.16 -6.76
CA ALA A 73 8.74 -22.65 -5.91
C ALA A 73 10.01 -21.78 -5.98
N LYS A 74 10.40 -21.35 -7.20
CA LYS A 74 11.56 -20.45 -7.38
C LYS A 74 11.33 -19.08 -6.74
N VAL A 75 10.14 -18.51 -6.91
CA VAL A 75 9.76 -17.22 -6.32
C VAL A 75 9.73 -17.31 -4.80
N ASP A 76 9.11 -18.34 -4.23
CA ASP A 76 9.05 -18.55 -2.78
C ASP A 76 10.46 -18.73 -2.19
N ALA A 77 11.32 -19.50 -2.86
CA ALA A 77 12.71 -19.71 -2.44
C ALA A 77 13.50 -18.40 -2.46
N PHE A 78 13.34 -17.60 -3.51
CA PHE A 78 13.94 -16.26 -3.59
C PHE A 78 13.46 -15.36 -2.44
N ILE A 79 12.14 -15.26 -2.22
CA ILE A 79 11.57 -14.42 -1.16
C ILE A 79 12.09 -14.85 0.21
N THR A 80 12.14 -16.15 0.47
CA THR A 80 12.64 -16.71 1.74
C THR A 80 14.10 -16.33 1.96
N LYS A 81 14.95 -16.55 0.94
CA LYS A 81 16.36 -16.18 1.01
C LYS A 81 16.54 -14.67 1.20
N ALA A 82 15.83 -13.86 0.41
CA ALA A 82 15.94 -12.41 0.40
C ALA A 82 15.51 -11.74 1.72
N LYS A 83 14.62 -12.39 2.49
CA LYS A 83 14.25 -11.98 3.85
C LYS A 83 15.35 -12.21 4.88
N THR A 84 16.26 -13.15 4.63
CA THR A 84 17.29 -13.56 5.60
C THR A 84 18.69 -13.05 5.27
N ASP A 85 19.00 -12.80 4.00
CA ASP A 85 20.36 -12.45 3.55
C ASP A 85 20.57 -10.93 3.31
N GLY A 86 19.59 -10.11 3.67
CA GLY A 86 19.63 -8.66 3.51
C GLY A 86 19.41 -8.17 2.07
N THR A 87 19.03 -9.06 1.14
CA THR A 87 18.72 -8.64 -0.24
C THR A 87 17.60 -7.59 -0.26
N PHE A 88 16.51 -7.79 0.50
CA PHE A 88 15.46 -6.78 0.55
C PHE A 88 15.93 -5.47 1.16
N ASP A 89 16.78 -5.52 2.19
CA ASP A 89 17.32 -4.29 2.80
C ASP A 89 18.15 -3.48 1.81
N LYS A 90 18.96 -4.15 0.99
CA LYS A 90 19.72 -3.49 -0.10
C LYS A 90 18.80 -2.86 -1.14
N ILE A 91 17.72 -3.55 -1.52
CA ILE A 91 16.73 -3.01 -2.48
C ILE A 91 16.03 -1.78 -1.87
N ARG A 92 15.63 -1.85 -0.60
CA ARG A 92 14.98 -0.75 0.12
C ARG A 92 15.91 0.45 0.21
N GLU A 93 17.16 0.25 0.62
CA GLU A 93 18.14 1.35 0.73
C GLU A 93 18.40 2.00 -0.64
N LYS A 94 18.47 1.20 -1.71
CA LYS A 94 18.76 1.73 -3.04
C LYS A 94 17.60 2.53 -3.65
N TYR A 95 16.35 2.11 -3.44
CA TYR A 95 15.21 2.63 -4.19
C TYR A 95 14.16 3.35 -3.33
N LEU A 96 14.15 3.12 -2.01
CA LEU A 96 13.10 3.58 -1.11
C LEU A 96 13.62 4.40 0.07
N LYS A 97 14.92 4.72 0.13
CA LYS A 97 15.50 5.48 1.24
C LYS A 97 14.76 6.78 1.54
N GLU A 98 14.62 7.65 0.54
CA GLU A 98 13.95 8.95 0.71
C GLU A 98 12.50 8.78 1.14
N LYS A 99 11.78 7.84 0.50
CA LYS A 99 10.38 7.52 0.82
C LYS A 99 10.21 6.97 2.23
N LYS A 100 11.18 6.17 2.70
CA LYS A 100 11.22 5.64 4.05
C LYS A 100 11.37 6.77 5.06
N GLU A 101 12.36 7.63 4.87
CA GLU A 101 12.62 8.75 5.78
C GLU A 101 11.42 9.72 5.84
N GLU A 102 10.83 10.04 4.68
CA GLU A 102 9.62 10.86 4.59
C GLU A 102 8.44 10.20 5.33
N PHE A 103 8.20 8.91 5.10
CA PHE A 103 7.11 8.19 5.77
C PHE A 103 7.27 8.16 7.28
N GLU A 104 8.46 7.79 7.77
CA GLU A 104 8.72 7.69 9.22
C GLU A 104 8.58 9.08 9.89
N LYS A 105 9.04 10.14 9.21
CA LYS A 105 8.89 11.52 9.70
C LYS A 105 7.43 12.00 9.73
N THR A 106 6.68 11.75 8.65
CA THR A 106 5.32 12.28 8.50
C THR A 106 4.29 11.48 9.29
N THR A 107 4.53 10.18 9.51
CA THR A 107 3.56 9.30 10.19
C THR A 107 3.95 8.89 11.61
N GLY A 108 5.23 9.00 11.98
CA GLY A 108 5.75 8.46 13.23
C GLY A 108 5.77 6.92 13.30
N MET A 109 5.38 6.23 12.23
CA MET A 109 5.39 4.77 12.14
C MET A 109 6.70 4.25 11.55
N LYS A 110 7.14 3.07 11.99
CA LYS A 110 8.26 2.39 11.32
C LYS A 110 7.86 2.00 9.90
N PHE A 111 8.78 2.19 8.96
CA PHE A 111 8.59 1.74 7.59
C PHE A 111 8.48 0.21 7.57
N PHE A 112 7.44 -0.30 6.89
CA PHE A 112 7.00 -1.70 6.96
C PHE A 112 7.20 -2.48 5.66
N PHE A 113 7.73 -1.81 4.62
CA PHE A 113 8.09 -2.41 3.34
C PHE A 113 9.46 -3.03 3.37
#